data_AF-A0A3Q8YJP6-F1
#
_entry.id   AF-A0A3Q8YJP6-F1
#
_cell.length_a   1.000
_cell.length_b   1.000
_cell.length_c   1.000
_cell.angle_alpha   90.00
_cell.angle_beta   90.00
_cell.angle_gamma   90.00
#
_symmetry.space_group_name_H-M   'P 1'
#
loop_
_entity.id
_entity.type
_entity.pdbx_description
1 polymer ?
#
loop_
_entity_poly.entity_id
_entity_poly.type
_entity_poly.pdbx_seq_one_letter_code
_entity_poly.pdbx_strand_id
1 'polypeptide(L)' 'MASEILLTRDQLCAMLMISDTSRQRLEKNDPSFPPKLHLGMRKVAYRRADVIAWLEQQRQAALNTHHAAA' A
#
# COMPACT_ATOMS: atom_id res chain seq x y z
N MET A 1 2.05 0.29 23.34
CA MET A 1 2.81 1.21 22.48
C MET A 1 3.07 0.51 21.18
N ALA A 2 2.42 0.90 20.09
CA ALA A 2 2.65 0.28 18.78
C ALA A 2 4.03 0.76 18.27
N SER A 3 5.01 -0.14 18.21
CA SER A 3 6.21 0.13 17.41
C SER A 3 5.76 0.40 15.99
N GLU A 4 6.02 1.61 15.48
CA GLU A 4 5.73 1.92 14.08
C GLU A 4 6.63 1.08 13.18
N ILE A 5 6.05 0.06 12.55
CA ILE A 5 6.76 -0.80 11.61
C ILE A 5 6.79 -0.11 10.25
N LEU A 6 8.00 0.19 9.78
CA LEU A 6 8.26 0.69 8.44
C LEU A 6 8.66 -0.46 7.52
N LEU A 7 8.04 -0.52 6.34
CA LEU A 7 8.34 -1.49 5.28
C LEU A 7 9.25 -0.84 4.25
N THR A 8 10.36 -1.47 3.92
CA THR A 8 11.13 -1.10 2.71
C THR A 8 10.33 -1.42 1.45
N ARG A 9 10.80 -0.97 0.28
CA ARG A 9 10.18 -1.33 -1.02
C ARG A 9 10.03 -2.84 -1.19
N ASP A 10 11.10 -3.59 -0.90
CA ASP A 10 11.11 -5.05 -1.08
C ASP A 10 10.13 -5.73 -0.11
N GLN A 11 10.09 -5.26 1.14
CA GLN A 11 9.14 -5.78 2.14
C GLN A 11 7.69 -5.46 1.76
N LEU A 12 7.42 -4.25 1.25
CA LEU A 12 6.11 -3.88 0.73
C LEU A 12 5.70 -4.77 -0.44
N CYS A 13 6.59 -4.94 -1.42
CA CYS A 13 6.34 -5.75 -2.61
C CYS A 13 6.06 -7.22 -2.23
N ALA A 14 6.86 -7.77 -1.32
CA ALA A 14 6.65 -9.11 -0.78
C ALA A 14 5.31 -9.23 -0.04
N MET A 15 4.99 -8.25 0.82
CA MET A 15 3.74 -8.24 1.58
C MET A 15 2.50 -8.16 0.69
N LEU A 16 2.56 -7.36 -0.37
CA LEU A 16 1.46 -7.19 -1.34
C LEU A 16 1.47 -8.27 -2.44
N MET A 17 2.51 -9.12 -2.48
CA MET A 17 2.75 -10.09 -3.55
C MET A 17 2.75 -9.45 -4.96
N ILE A 18 3.43 -8.30 -5.09
CA ILE A 18 3.55 -7.56 -6.36
C ILE A 18 5.00 -7.33 -6.75
N SER A 19 5.22 -7.03 -8.03
CA SER A 19 6.53 -6.57 -8.52
C SER A 19 6.80 -5.10 -8.18
N ASP A 20 8.07 -4.69 -8.22
CA ASP A 20 8.43 -3.27 -8.05
C ASP A 20 7.80 -2.38 -9.13
N THR A 21 7.72 -2.86 -10.38
CA THR A 21 7.05 -2.14 -11.47
C THR A 21 5.56 -1.93 -11.17
N SER A 22 4.90 -2.94 -10.59
CA SER A 22 3.51 -2.82 -10.15
C SER A 22 3.35 -1.80 -9.03
N ARG A 23 4.26 -1.79 -8.04
CA ARG A 23 4.31 -0.75 -6.98
C ARG A 23 4.43 0.65 -7.60
N GLN A 24 5.38 0.86 -8.51
CA GLN A 24 5.57 2.17 -9.17
C GLN A 24 4.32 2.63 -9.91
N ARG A 25 3.64 1.70 -10.59
CA ARG A 25 2.38 1.99 -11.27
C ARG A 25 1.28 2.38 -10.29
N LEU A 26 1.15 1.68 -9.16
CA LEU A 26 0.20 2.01 -8.10
C LEU A 26 0.48 3.40 -7.52
N GLU A 27 1.73 3.70 -7.18
CA GLU A 27 2.13 5.04 -6.68
C GLU A 27 1.78 6.18 -7.63
N LYS A 28 1.83 5.92 -8.94
CA LYS A 28 1.54 6.93 -9.95
C LYS A 28 0.05 7.08 -10.23
N ASN A 29 -0.68 5.96 -10.25
CA ASN A 29 -2.03 5.91 -10.81
C ASN A 29 -3.14 5.82 -9.75
N ASP A 30 -2.82 5.41 -8.52
CA ASP A 30 -3.77 5.28 -7.42
C ASP A 30 -3.46 6.35 -6.35
N PRO A 31 -4.22 7.46 -6.30
CA PRO A 31 -4.06 8.50 -5.30
C PRO A 31 -4.29 8.04 -3.86
N SER A 32 -4.98 6.91 -3.66
CA SER A 32 -5.23 6.33 -2.33
C SER A 32 -4.08 5.44 -1.84
N PHE A 33 -3.12 5.12 -2.72
CA PHE A 33 -2.00 4.28 -2.37
C PHE A 33 -1.14 4.90 -1.26
N PRO A 34 -0.61 4.12 -0.30
CA PRO A 34 0.12 4.65 0.84
C PRO A 34 1.32 5.51 0.44
N PRO A 35 1.49 6.70 1.04
CA PRO A 35 2.58 7.59 0.70
C PRO A 35 3.93 7.03 1.13
N LYS A 36 4.96 7.26 0.30
CA LYS A 36 6.34 6.90 0.63
C LYS A 36 6.95 7.90 1.60
N LEU A 37 7.66 7.39 2.59
CA LEU A 37 8.50 8.15 3.50
C LEU A 37 9.95 8.09 3.04
N HIS A 38 10.58 9.25 2.89
CA HIS A 38 12.00 9.33 2.57
C HIS A 38 12.82 9.16 3.86
N LEU A 39 13.49 8.01 4.01
CA LEU A 39 14.41 7.75 5.12
C LEU A 39 15.84 8.25 4.84
N GLY A 40 16.13 8.56 3.58
CA GLY A 40 17.37 9.15 3.13
C GLY A 40 17.33 9.41 1.63
N MET A 41 18.44 9.86 1.06
CA MET A 41 18.50 10.29 -0.34
C MET A 41 18.09 9.21 -1.34
N ARG A 42 18.37 7.93 -1.04
CA ARG A 42 18.02 6.77 -1.89
C ARG A 42 17.04 5.79 -1.26
N LYS A 43 16.78 5.91 0.04
CA LYS A 43 15.99 4.93 0.80
C LYS A 43 14.62 5.49 1.12
N VAL A 44 13.59 4.74 0.74
CA VAL A 44 12.21 5.04 1.09
C VAL A 44 11.57 3.86 1.82
N ALA A 45 10.54 4.15 2.60
CA ALA A 45 9.75 3.17 3.32
C ALA A 45 8.28 3.56 3.35
N TYR A 46 7.44 2.64 3.82
CA TYR A 46 5.99 2.81 3.94
C TYR A 46 5.59 2.39 5.34
N ARG A 47 4.64 3.11 5.94
CA ARG A 47 4.10 2.70 7.23
C ARG A 47 3.22 1.47 7.02
N ARG A 48 3.51 0.39 7.74
CA ARG A 48 2.74 -0.86 7.64
C ARG A 48 1.26 -0.64 7.93
N ALA A 49 0.93 0.25 8.88
CA ALA A 49 -0.45 0.58 9.22
C ALA A 49 -1.21 1.17 8.02
N ASP A 50 -0.60 2.08 7.28
CA ASP A 50 -1.23 2.75 6.13
C ASP A 50 -1.45 1.76 4.98
N VAL A 51 -0.51 0.84 4.77
CA VAL A 51 -0.65 -0.26 3.78
C VAL A 51 -1.81 -1.20 4.12
N ILE A 52 -1.98 -1.53 5.40
CA ILE A 52 -3.11 -2.35 5.85
C ILE A 52 -4.43 -1.60 5.69
N ALA A 53 -4.47 -0.33 6.05
CA ALA A 53 -5.67 0.49 5.87
C ALA A 53 -6.09 0.58 4.40
N TRP A 54 -5.13 0.75 3.49
CA TRP A 54 -5.38 0.73 2.05
C TRP A 54 -5.92 -0.62 1.57
N LEU A 55 -5.36 -1.76 2.02
CA LEU A 55 -5.90 -3.08 1.69
C LEU A 55 -7.35 -3.27 2.16
N GLU A 56 -7.67 -2.78 3.36
CA GLU A 56 -9.04 -2.83 3.87
C GLU A 56 -9.99 -1.96 3.05
N GLN A 57 -9.57 -0.76 2.65
CA GLN A 57 -10.35 0.09 1.74
C GLN A 57 -10.63 -0.62 0.40
N GLN A 58 -9.62 -1.28 -0.19
CA GLN A 58 -9.79 -2.02 -1.44
C GLN A 58 -10.74 -3.20 -1.28
N ARG A 59 -10.69 -3.91 -0.14
CA ARG A 59 -11.64 -4.96 0.20
C ARG A 59 -13.06 -4.43 0.29
N GLN A 60 -13.27 -3.31 0.99
CA GLN A 60 -14.60 -2.70 1.11
C GLN A 60 -15.13 -2.20 -0.23
N ALA A 61 -14.28 -1.59 -1.06
CA ALA A 61 -14.65 -1.17 -2.41
C ALA A 61 -15.11 -2.36 -3.26
N ALA A 62 -14.36 -3.48 -3.23
CA ALA A 62 -14.73 -4.69 -3.93
C ALA A 62 -16.09 -5.26 -3.44
N LEU A 63 -16.32 -5.31 -2.12
CA LEU A 63 -17.59 -5.75 -1.55
C LEU A 63 -18.76 -4.86 -2.00
N ASN A 64 -18.57 -3.55 -2.01
CA ASN A 64 -19.60 -2.60 -2.41
C ASN A 64 -19.95 -2.70 -3.91
N THR A 65 -18.96 -2.95 -4.78
CA THR A 65 -19.20 -3.20 -6.21
C THR A 65 -20.08 -4.43 -6.43
N HIS A 66 -19.90 -5.49 -5.62
CA HIS A 66 -20.75 -6.68 -5.70
C HIS A 66 -22.18 -6.44 -5.19
N HIS A 67 -22.37 -5.55 -4.20
CA HIS A 67 -23.71 -5.26 -3.67
C HIS A 67 -24.56 -4.37 -4.60
N ALA A 68 -23.94 -3.52 -5.42
CA ALA A 68 -24.66 -2.64 -6.36
C ALA A 68 -25.17 -3.34 -7.64
N ALA A 69 -24.86 -4.62 -7.83
CA ALA A 69 -25.26 -5.41 -9.00
C ALA A 69 -26.39 -6.42 -8.70
N ALA A 70 -27.00 -6.35 -7.51
CA ALA A 70 -28.15 -7.17 -7.08
C ALA A 70 -29.39 -6.30 -6.90
#